data_AF-A0A2H6NAE8-F1
#
_entry.id   AF-A0A2H6NAE8-F1
#
_cell.length_a   1.000
_cell.length_b   1.000
_cell.length_c   1.000
_cell.angle_alpha   90.00
_cell.angle_beta   90.00
_cell.angle_gamma   90.00
#
_symmetry.space_group_name_H-M   'P 1'
#
loop_
_entity.id
_entity.type
_entity.pdbx_description
1 polymer ?
#
loop_
_entity_poly.entity_id
_entity_poly.type
_entity_poly.pdbx_seq_one_letter_code
_entity_poly.pdbx_strand_id
1 'polypeptide(L)'
;CQVAGAEMFLCNQERFGYINVPMGSRQTLEEEEIHFVHLVLEAIVDGPPMARSRHLYVPPKHPTKIGFDEVFLINLARRVDRRQRMLESLSELEIAPLVVDAVDGRSLNSSSIKKLGINLLQGYYDPFSGRTLTKGEVGCFLSHHRVW
;
A
#
# COMPACT_ATOMS: atom_id res chain seq x y z
N CYS A 1 -17.79 -26.88 16.24
CA CYS A 1 -16.83 -26.93 17.35
C CYS A 1 -17.24 -27.90 18.47
N GLN A 2 -18.46 -27.89 19.01
CA GLN A 2 -18.91 -28.93 19.96
C GLN A 2 -18.88 -30.36 19.38
N VAL A 3 -19.13 -30.51 18.07
CA VAL A 3 -19.10 -31.81 17.37
C VAL A 3 -17.70 -32.44 17.32
N ALA A 4 -16.63 -31.66 17.49
CA ALA A 4 -15.25 -32.14 17.40
C ALA A 4 -14.57 -32.33 18.77
N GLY A 5 -15.26 -32.04 19.89
CA GLY A 5 -14.67 -32.15 21.24
C GLY A 5 -13.53 -31.18 21.54
N ALA A 6 -13.29 -30.18 20.68
CA ALA A 6 -12.23 -29.20 20.88
C ALA A 6 -12.72 -28.05 21.78
N GLU A 7 -11.99 -27.79 22.87
CA GLU A 7 -12.18 -26.62 23.72
C GLU A 7 -11.74 -25.36 22.96
N MET A 8 -12.58 -24.32 22.97
CA MET A 8 -12.30 -23.06 22.30
C MET A 8 -11.94 -22.01 23.36
N PHE A 9 -10.73 -21.45 23.25
CA PHE A 9 -10.26 -20.38 24.12
C PHE A 9 -10.24 -19.06 23.35
N LEU A 10 -10.68 -17.98 23.99
CA LEU A 10 -10.67 -16.63 23.41
C LEU A 10 -9.46 -15.88 23.95
N CYS A 11 -8.57 -15.42 23.07
CA CYS A 11 -7.41 -14.60 23.40
C CYS A 11 -7.47 -13.29 22.63
N ASN A 12 -7.52 -12.16 23.35
CA ASN A 12 -7.50 -10.81 22.77
C ASN A 12 -6.11 -10.15 22.87
N GLN A 13 -5.08 -10.90 23.25
CA GLN A 13 -3.73 -10.37 23.44
C GLN A 13 -2.86 -10.51 22.19
N GLU A 14 -3.19 -11.44 21.29
CA GLU A 14 -2.42 -11.73 20.09
C GLU A 14 -3.32 -11.82 18.85
N ARG A 15 -2.78 -11.43 17.69
CA ARG A 15 -3.45 -11.56 16.39
C ARG A 15 -3.07 -12.88 15.74
N PHE A 16 -3.99 -13.85 15.76
CA PHE A 16 -3.75 -15.20 15.23
C PHE A 16 -4.02 -15.36 13.73
N GLY A 17 -4.64 -14.36 13.09
CA GLY A 17 -4.91 -14.40 11.66
C GLY A 17 -5.98 -13.42 11.22
N TYR A 18 -6.52 -13.69 10.04
CA TYR A 18 -7.53 -12.89 9.36
C TYR A 18 -8.67 -13.85 8.98
N ILE A 19 -9.90 -13.47 9.28
CA ILE A 19 -11.10 -14.20 8.89
C ILE A 19 -12.17 -13.19 8.49
N ASN A 20 -12.95 -13.50 7.46
CA ASN A 20 -14.10 -12.66 7.12
C ASN A 20 -15.12 -12.69 8.26
N VAL A 21 -15.80 -11.56 8.44
CA VAL A 21 -16.97 -11.52 9.31
C VAL A 21 -18.07 -12.36 8.64
N PRO A 22 -18.75 -13.24 9.37
CA PRO A 22 -19.82 -14.04 8.80
C PRO A 22 -20.89 -13.16 8.13
N MET A 23 -21.27 -13.52 6.90
CA MET A 23 -22.30 -12.80 6.16
C MET A 23 -23.62 -12.73 6.94
N GLY A 24 -24.24 -11.56 6.93
CA GLY A 24 -25.61 -11.36 7.37
C GLY A 24 -26.62 -11.91 6.37
N SER A 25 -27.85 -12.15 6.81
CA SER A 25 -28.93 -12.77 6.00
C SER A 25 -29.38 -11.97 4.78
N ARG A 26 -28.96 -10.71 4.65
CA ARG A 26 -29.31 -9.81 3.53
C ARG A 26 -28.11 -9.49 2.63
N GLN A 27 -26.91 -9.99 2.94
CA GLN A 27 -25.73 -9.72 2.15
C GLN A 27 -25.65 -10.66 0.95
N THR A 28 -25.08 -10.14 -0.13
CA THR A 28 -24.89 -10.86 -1.39
C THR A 28 -23.50 -11.49 -1.46
N LEU A 29 -23.31 -12.44 -2.38
CA LEU A 29 -21.99 -13.06 -2.58
C LEU A 29 -20.99 -12.08 -3.20
N GLU A 30 -21.47 -11.15 -4.01
CA GLU A 30 -20.68 -10.08 -4.59
C GLU A 30 -20.15 -9.12 -3.51
N GLU A 31 -20.96 -8.79 -2.51
CA GLU A 31 -20.52 -8.02 -1.34
C GLU A 31 -19.48 -8.79 -0.51
N GLU A 32 -19.64 -10.10 -0.37
CA GLU A 32 -18.68 -10.94 0.35
C GLU A 32 -17.34 -11.07 -0.38
N GLU A 33 -17.36 -11.11 -1.71
CA GLU A 33 -16.14 -11.05 -2.54
C GLU A 33 -15.38 -9.75 -2.27
N ILE A 34 -16.06 -8.61 -2.23
CA ILE A 34 -15.47 -7.31 -1.89
C ILE A 34 -14.87 -7.33 -0.47
N HIS A 35 -15.61 -7.85 0.52
CA HIS A 35 -15.10 -7.97 1.88
C HIS A 35 -13.86 -8.86 1.97
N PHE A 36 -13.85 -9.96 1.23
CA PHE A 36 -12.69 -10.85 1.17
C PHE A 36 -11.46 -10.13 0.61
N VAL A 37 -11.62 -9.35 -0.47
CA VAL A 37 -10.52 -8.52 -1.01
C VAL A 37 -10.03 -7.52 0.04
N HIS A 38 -10.93 -6.83 0.76
CA HIS A 38 -10.52 -5.90 1.83
C HIS A 38 -9.71 -6.59 2.94
N LEU A 39 -10.14 -7.78 3.38
CA LEU A 39 -9.41 -8.55 4.38
C LEU A 39 -8.01 -8.94 3.89
N VAL A 40 -7.90 -9.39 2.63
CA VAL A 40 -6.62 -9.72 2.02
C VAL A 40 -5.71 -8.49 1.94
N LEU A 41 -6.25 -7.33 1.57
CA LEU A 41 -5.49 -6.08 1.52
C LEU A 41 -4.96 -5.67 2.89
N GLU A 42 -5.78 -5.74 3.93
CA GLU A 42 -5.35 -5.48 5.32
C GLU A 42 -4.20 -6.42 5.71
N ALA A 43 -4.34 -7.71 5.39
CA ALA A 43 -3.33 -8.70 5.70
C ALA A 43 -2.02 -8.51 4.92
N ILE A 44 -2.08 -8.05 3.67
CA ILE A 44 -0.89 -7.68 2.89
C ILE A 44 -0.18 -6.47 3.50
N VAL A 45 -0.90 -5.53 4.11
CA VAL A 45 -0.29 -4.33 4.70
C VAL A 45 0.33 -4.62 6.07
N ASP A 46 -0.45 -5.19 6.99
CA ASP A 46 -0.07 -5.32 8.40
C ASP A 46 0.39 -6.72 8.79
N GLY A 47 0.08 -7.73 7.97
CA GLY A 47 0.39 -9.13 8.25
C GLY A 47 1.78 -9.58 7.79
N PRO A 48 2.18 -10.79 8.20
CA PRO A 48 3.29 -11.48 7.55
C PRO A 48 2.94 -11.81 6.09
N PRO A 49 3.94 -12.02 5.20
CA PRO A 49 3.68 -12.47 3.83
C PRO A 49 2.80 -13.72 3.82
N MET A 50 1.69 -13.66 3.11
CA MET A 50 0.75 -14.77 3.01
C MET A 50 1.01 -15.57 1.74
N ALA A 51 1.07 -16.90 1.88
CA ALA A 51 1.15 -17.81 0.75
C ALA A 51 -0.23 -18.40 0.47
N ARG A 52 -0.66 -18.34 -0.79
CA ARG A 52 -1.88 -18.99 -1.24
C ARG A 52 -1.73 -20.51 -1.24
N SER A 53 -2.80 -21.21 -0.85
CA SER A 53 -2.86 -22.66 -0.97
C SER A 53 -2.78 -23.10 -2.43
N ARG A 54 -1.88 -24.05 -2.73
CA ARG A 54 -1.73 -24.69 -4.05
C ARG A 54 -2.96 -25.50 -4.50
N HIS A 55 -3.91 -25.74 -3.59
CA HIS A 55 -5.10 -26.54 -3.85
C HIS A 55 -6.31 -25.70 -4.28
N LEU A 56 -6.16 -24.37 -4.32
CA LEU A 56 -7.21 -23.46 -4.75
C LEU A 56 -7.00 -23.05 -6.21
N TYR A 57 -8.05 -23.18 -7.01
CA TYR A 57 -8.11 -22.51 -8.29
C TYR A 57 -8.22 -21.00 -8.07
N VAL A 58 -7.51 -20.22 -8.87
CA VAL A 58 -7.62 -18.77 -8.86
C VAL A 58 -7.88 -18.29 -10.28
N PRO A 59 -8.97 -17.55 -10.49
CA PRO A 59 -9.23 -16.91 -11.76
C PRO A 59 -8.02 -16.07 -12.22
N PRO A 60 -7.70 -16.07 -13.52
CA PRO A 60 -6.74 -15.11 -14.06
C PRO A 60 -7.20 -13.69 -13.73
N LYS A 61 -6.24 -12.85 -13.36
CA LYS A 61 -6.48 -11.43 -13.15
C LYS A 61 -6.26 -10.66 -14.43
N HIS A 62 -6.99 -9.57 -14.60
CA HIS A 62 -6.95 -8.67 -15.74
C HIS A 62 -6.65 -7.24 -15.28
N PRO A 63 -5.39 -6.92 -14.90
CA PRO A 63 -5.06 -5.60 -14.42
C PRO A 63 -5.36 -4.50 -15.44
N THR A 64 -5.97 -3.40 -14.98
CA THR A 64 -6.29 -2.23 -15.80
C THR A 64 -5.73 -0.95 -15.19
N LYS A 65 -5.79 0.14 -15.94
CA LYS A 65 -5.46 1.48 -15.44
C LYS A 65 -6.67 2.22 -14.86
N ILE A 66 -7.76 1.50 -14.57
CA ILE A 66 -9.01 2.02 -13.95
C ILE A 66 -9.57 3.29 -14.61
N GLY A 67 -9.39 3.43 -15.92
CA GLY A 67 -9.86 4.58 -16.70
C GLY A 67 -8.88 5.75 -16.83
N PHE A 68 -7.67 5.65 -16.27
CA PHE A 68 -6.60 6.64 -16.46
C PHE A 68 -5.61 6.24 -17.57
N ASP A 69 -4.88 7.23 -18.08
CA ASP A 69 -3.78 7.00 -19.03
C ASP A 69 -2.62 6.23 -18.40
N GLU A 70 -2.33 6.48 -17.12
CA GLU A 70 -1.30 5.79 -16.34
C GLU A 70 -1.60 5.83 -14.84
N VAL A 71 -1.23 4.75 -14.14
CA VAL A 71 -1.27 4.67 -12.68
C VAL A 71 0.16 4.52 -12.19
N PHE A 72 0.66 5.42 -11.35
CA PHE A 72 2.06 5.39 -10.92
C PHE A 72 2.21 4.82 -9.51
N LEU A 73 3.09 3.83 -9.35
CA LEU A 73 3.60 3.41 -8.04
C LEU A 73 4.96 4.08 -7.81
N ILE A 74 4.94 5.20 -7.10
CA ILE A 74 6.16 5.92 -6.70
C ILE A 74 6.65 5.34 -5.37
N ASN A 75 7.80 4.67 -5.38
CA ASN A 75 8.38 4.11 -4.16
C ASN A 75 9.90 4.29 -4.12
N LEU A 76 10.45 4.53 -2.93
CA LEU A 76 11.89 4.63 -2.75
C LEU A 76 12.54 3.29 -3.10
N ALA A 77 13.52 3.27 -4.01
CA ALA A 77 14.19 2.06 -4.46
C ALA A 77 14.71 1.18 -3.29
N ARG A 78 15.17 1.80 -2.20
CA ARG A 78 15.66 1.10 -1.00
C ARG A 78 14.58 0.43 -0.13
N ARG A 79 13.29 0.75 -0.33
CA ARG A 79 12.15 0.19 0.44
C ARG A 79 11.46 -0.90 -0.36
N VAL A 80 12.20 -1.99 -0.62
CA VAL A 80 11.74 -3.14 -1.40
C VAL A 80 10.57 -3.86 -0.74
N ASP A 81 10.56 -3.92 0.60
CA ASP A 81 9.49 -4.47 1.41
C ASP A 81 8.14 -3.78 1.13
N ARG A 82 8.15 -2.44 1.16
CA ARG A 82 6.97 -1.62 0.93
C ARG A 82 6.53 -1.67 -0.52
N ARG A 83 7.48 -1.69 -1.47
CA ARG A 83 7.21 -1.86 -2.90
C ARG A 83 6.47 -3.15 -3.16
N GLN A 84 6.96 -4.25 -2.60
CA GLN A 84 6.40 -5.58 -2.80
C GLN A 84 4.96 -5.65 -2.27
N ARG A 85 4.72 -5.18 -1.03
CA ARG A 85 3.37 -5.13 -0.45
C ARG A 85 2.41 -4.30 -1.32
N MET A 86 2.84 -3.13 -1.79
CA MET A 86 2.02 -2.29 -2.68
C MET A 86 1.71 -2.98 -4.02
N LEU A 87 2.68 -3.67 -4.62
CA LEU A 87 2.46 -4.42 -5.87
C LEU A 87 1.50 -5.58 -5.67
N GLU A 88 1.59 -6.29 -4.54
CA GLU A 88 0.64 -7.33 -4.16
C GLU A 88 -0.76 -6.75 -3.98
N SER A 89 -0.92 -5.64 -3.26
CA SER A 89 -2.20 -4.96 -3.10
C SER A 89 -2.80 -4.50 -4.42
N LEU A 90 -2.01 -3.91 -5.32
CA LEU A 90 -2.48 -3.47 -6.64
C LEU A 90 -2.86 -4.66 -7.53
N SER A 91 -2.15 -5.78 -7.41
CA SER A 91 -2.54 -7.04 -8.06
C SER A 91 -3.87 -7.57 -7.52
N GLU A 92 -4.13 -7.52 -6.21
CA GLU A 92 -5.45 -7.86 -5.63
C GLU A 92 -6.58 -6.96 -6.11
N LEU A 93 -6.28 -5.70 -6.42
CA LEU A 93 -7.24 -4.74 -6.96
C LEU A 93 -7.34 -4.73 -8.49
N GLU A 94 -6.59 -5.60 -9.18
CA GLU A 94 -6.49 -5.60 -10.64
C GLU A 94 -6.12 -4.22 -11.22
N ILE A 95 -5.19 -3.54 -10.56
CA ILE A 95 -4.63 -2.26 -10.99
C ILE A 95 -3.24 -2.49 -11.56
N ALA A 96 -2.98 -1.97 -12.76
CA ALA A 96 -1.70 -2.05 -13.44
C ALA A 96 -0.90 -0.76 -13.23
N PRO A 97 0.10 -0.74 -12.32
CA PRO A 97 0.93 0.43 -12.11
C PRO A 97 2.19 0.46 -13.00
N LEU A 98 2.61 1.65 -13.42
CA LEU A 98 3.99 1.94 -13.78
C LEU A 98 4.80 2.24 -12.52
N VAL A 99 5.82 1.43 -12.25
CA VAL A 99 6.67 1.62 -11.08
C VAL A 99 7.74 2.66 -11.36
N VAL A 100 7.82 3.67 -10.50
CA VAL A 100 8.77 4.78 -10.60
C VAL A 100 9.59 4.85 -9.33
N ASP A 101 10.92 4.87 -9.48
CA ASP A 101 11.81 5.04 -8.35
C ASP A 101 11.73 6.48 -7.81
N ALA A 102 11.33 6.60 -6.55
CA ALA A 102 11.22 7.87 -5.87
C ALA A 102 12.60 8.47 -5.59
N VAL A 103 12.68 9.80 -5.64
CA VAL A 103 13.86 10.57 -5.27
C VAL A 103 14.12 10.44 -3.77
N ASP A 104 15.28 9.90 -3.42
CA ASP A 104 15.68 9.74 -2.03
C ASP A 104 16.12 11.07 -1.43
N GLY A 105 15.27 11.65 -0.57
CA GLY A 105 15.61 12.85 0.21
C GLY A 105 16.93 12.75 0.96
N ARG A 106 17.35 11.56 1.40
CA ARG A 106 18.64 11.37 2.10
C ARG A 106 19.84 11.64 1.20
N SER A 107 19.73 11.32 -0.09
CA SER A 107 20.76 11.60 -1.09
C SER A 107 20.81 13.07 -1.53
N LEU A 108 19.79 13.85 -1.19
CA LEU A 108 19.77 15.28 -1.50
C LEU A 108 20.75 16.03 -0.59
N ASN A 109 21.74 16.64 -1.23
CA ASN A 109 22.62 17.63 -0.62
C ASN A 109 22.23 19.04 -1.08
N SER A 110 22.64 20.05 -0.32
CA SER A 110 22.26 21.45 -0.57
C SER A 110 22.77 21.98 -1.91
N SER A 111 23.86 21.42 -2.45
CA SER A 111 24.40 21.84 -3.75
C SER A 111 23.61 21.26 -4.92
N SER A 112 23.11 20.02 -4.83
CA SER A 112 22.23 19.40 -5.83
C SER A 112 20.89 20.13 -5.92
N ILE A 113 20.29 20.49 -4.79
CA ILE A 113 19.02 21.24 -4.75
C ILE A 113 19.20 22.62 -5.41
N LYS A 114 20.29 23.34 -5.10
CA LYS A 114 20.62 24.62 -5.74
C LYS A 114 20.86 24.48 -7.25
N LYS A 115 21.53 23.42 -7.70
CA LYS A 115 21.76 23.16 -9.14
C LYS A 115 20.46 22.90 -9.91
N LEU A 116 19.46 22.30 -9.25
CA LEU A 116 18.12 22.09 -9.82
C LEU A 116 17.30 23.38 -9.88
N GLY A 117 17.82 24.52 -9.39
CA GLY A 117 17.09 25.79 -9.32
C GLY A 117 15.96 25.77 -8.28
N ILE A 118 15.93 24.77 -7.41
CA ILE A 118 14.85 24.61 -6.43
C ILE A 118 15.21 25.43 -5.20
N ASN A 119 14.40 26.44 -4.92
CA ASN A 119 14.49 27.25 -3.72
C ASN A 119 13.21 27.09 -2.91
N LEU A 120 13.38 26.86 -1.61
CA LEU A 120 12.27 26.97 -0.68
C LEU A 120 11.86 28.44 -0.60
N LEU A 121 10.56 28.71 -0.64
CA LEU A 121 10.04 30.06 -0.49
C LEU A 121 10.53 30.64 0.85
N GLN A 122 11.17 31.80 0.79
CA GLN A 122 11.73 32.43 1.99
C GLN A 122 10.62 32.75 2.99
N GLY A 123 10.78 32.32 4.24
CA GLY A 123 9.77 32.51 5.28
C GLY A 123 8.61 31.51 5.22
N TYR A 124 8.63 30.54 4.30
CA TYR A 124 7.66 29.45 4.33
C TYR A 124 7.91 28.52 5.51
N TYR A 125 6.86 28.33 6.29
CA TYR A 125 6.74 27.31 7.32
C TYR A 125 5.44 26.55 7.08
N ASP A 126 5.48 25.24 7.28
CA ASP A 126 4.26 24.44 7.25
C ASP A 126 3.31 24.94 8.36
N PRO A 127 2.06 25.34 8.04
CA PRO A 127 1.14 25.91 9.03
C PRO A 127 0.76 24.93 10.14
N PHE A 128 0.90 23.61 9.92
CA PHE A 128 0.56 22.61 10.92
C PHE A 128 1.72 22.27 11.86
N SER A 129 2.94 22.11 11.32
CA SER A 129 4.11 21.71 12.11
C SER A 129 5.05 22.85 12.49
N GLY A 130 4.89 24.05 11.92
CA GLY A 130 5.72 25.22 12.21
C GLY A 130 7.19 25.09 11.80
N ARG A 131 7.54 24.08 11.01
CA ARG A 131 8.91 23.83 10.50
C ARG A 131 9.01 24.07 9.00
N THR A 132 10.23 24.16 8.52
CA THR A 132 10.53 24.14 7.09
C THR A 132 10.38 22.71 6.52
N LEU A 133 10.38 22.61 5.19
CA LEU A 133 10.32 21.32 4.49
C LEU A 133 11.57 20.48 4.78
N THR A 134 11.32 19.22 5.14
CA THR A 134 12.33 18.18 5.28
C THR A 134 12.86 17.76 3.91
N LYS A 135 14.07 17.19 3.89
CA LYS A 135 14.60 16.58 2.66
C LYS A 135 13.70 15.47 2.10
N GLY A 136 12.98 14.76 2.97
CA GLY A 136 12.01 13.74 2.57
C GLY A 136 10.84 14.34 1.80
N GLU A 137 10.28 15.45 2.28
CA GLU A 137 9.21 16.19 1.59
C GLU A 137 9.69 16.78 0.26
N VAL A 138 10.92 17.30 0.20
CA VAL A 138 11.54 17.74 -1.07
C VAL A 138 11.70 16.59 -2.06
N GLY A 139 12.14 15.41 -1.58
CA GLY A 139 12.24 14.20 -2.40
C GLY A 139 10.87 13.74 -2.91
N CYS A 140 9.83 13.82 -2.07
CA CYS A 140 8.45 13.54 -2.47
C CYS A 140 8.01 14.46 -3.61
N PHE A 141 8.14 15.79 -3.43
CA PHE A 141 7.82 16.78 -4.45
C PHE A 141 8.53 16.49 -5.78
N LEU A 142 9.85 16.25 -5.74
CA LEU A 142 10.64 15.93 -6.92
C LEU A 142 10.20 14.65 -7.63
N SER A 143 9.72 13.66 -6.87
CA SER A 143 9.23 12.40 -7.44
C SER A 143 7.91 12.61 -8.17
N HIS A 144 6.99 13.38 -7.59
CA HIS A 144 5.70 13.71 -8.21
C HIS A 144 5.86 14.63 -9.41
N HIS A 145 6.73 15.64 -9.34
CA HIS A 145 7.00 16.55 -10.46
C HIS A 145 7.53 15.81 -11.71
N ARG A 146 8.23 14.68 -11.55
CA ARG A 146 8.78 13.93 -12.69
C ARG A 146 7.74 13.16 -13.51
N VAL A 147 6.59 12.88 -12.91
CA VAL A 147 5.52 12.07 -13.53
C VAL A 147 4.27 12.90 -13.86
N TRP A 148 4.32 14.20 -13.56
CA TRP A 148 3.30 15.18 -13.90
C TRP A 148 3.63 15.83 -15.24
#